data_AF-A0A1E4TK77-F1
#
_entry.id   AF-A0A1E4TK77-F1
#
_cell.length_a   1.000
_cell.length_b   1.000
_cell.length_c   1.000
_cell.angle_alpha   90.00
_cell.angle_beta   90.00
_cell.angle_gamma   90.00
#
_symmetry.space_group_name_H-M   'P 1'
#
loop_
_entity.id
_entity.type
_entity.pdbx_description
1 polymer ?
#
loop_
_entity_poly.entity_id
_entity_poly.type
_entity_poly.pdbx_seq_one_letter_code
_entity_poly.pdbx_strand_id
1 'polypeptide(L)'
;MAAIQLSRLPSLLLVDVSLRHVALNLPRQDLIAGNITRSLIPTDIFKPSHNNLFGWTLKRLGQALEQWSGILWAAPKKRSSYAKKRKRLLAPARNQVKPTGPLEECQGCGRYKRKHTVCMPCVDDIKTMWNKESRNAKKGEETSSEIHDMIYPKLHSPAYDHIRWEMKNWVPQRQKPLKVKE
;
A
#
# COMPACT_ATOMS: atom_id res chain seq x y z
N MET A 1 7.29 -15.94 -56.27
CA MET A 1 8.63 -15.32 -56.38
C MET A 1 8.59 -13.94 -55.75
N ALA A 2 9.03 -13.82 -54.49
CA ALA A 2 9.43 -12.55 -53.88
C ALA A 2 10.31 -12.89 -52.66
N ALA A 3 11.57 -12.49 -52.72
CA ALA A 3 12.62 -12.87 -51.79
C ALA A 3 12.61 -12.01 -50.51
N ILE A 4 12.80 -12.67 -49.38
CA ILE A 4 13.00 -12.08 -48.05
C ILE A 4 14.47 -11.66 -47.95
N GLN A 5 14.74 -10.37 -47.72
CA GLN A 5 16.09 -9.85 -47.47
C GLN A 5 16.25 -9.54 -45.98
N LEU A 6 16.94 -10.43 -45.29
CA LEU A 6 17.50 -10.25 -43.95
C LEU A 6 18.88 -9.60 -44.09
N SER A 7 19.07 -8.38 -43.59
CA SER A 7 20.42 -7.90 -43.25
C SER A 7 20.43 -6.78 -42.22
N ARG A 8 21.35 -6.94 -41.27
CA ARG A 8 21.98 -5.98 -40.33
C ARG A 8 21.61 -6.07 -38.86
N LEU A 9 22.28 -7.02 -38.21
CA LEU A 9 22.85 -6.86 -36.87
C LEU A 9 24.09 -5.95 -36.96
N PRO A 10 24.36 -5.15 -35.92
CA PRO A 10 25.67 -5.17 -35.29
C PRO A 10 25.50 -5.18 -33.76
N SER A 11 25.99 -6.19 -33.06
CA SER A 11 27.38 -6.37 -32.57
C SER A 11 27.48 -6.03 -31.09
N LEU A 12 27.69 -7.09 -30.32
CA LEU A 12 28.03 -7.14 -28.90
C LEU A 12 29.35 -6.40 -28.61
N LEU A 13 29.37 -5.54 -27.60
CA LEU A 13 30.50 -5.24 -26.71
C LEU A 13 29.87 -4.88 -25.35
N LEU A 14 29.80 -5.82 -24.40
CA LEU A 14 30.74 -6.02 -23.30
C LEU A 14 31.04 -4.75 -22.46
N VAL A 15 30.42 -4.77 -21.26
CA VAL A 15 30.95 -4.38 -19.94
C VAL A 15 31.65 -3.03 -19.83
N ASP A 16 31.01 -2.10 -19.11
CA ASP A 16 31.73 -1.33 -18.09
C ASP A 16 30.81 -1.04 -16.89
N VAL A 17 31.12 -1.74 -15.80
CA VAL A 17 30.63 -1.49 -14.45
C VAL A 17 31.28 -0.20 -13.96
N SER A 18 30.51 0.87 -13.84
CA SER A 18 30.93 2.07 -13.09
C SER A 18 29.91 2.38 -12.00
N LEU A 19 30.05 1.69 -10.88
CA LEU A 19 29.53 2.13 -9.58
C LEU A 19 30.07 3.53 -9.25
N ARG A 20 29.27 4.56 -9.53
CA ARG A 20 29.48 5.89 -8.95
C ARG A 20 28.83 5.94 -7.57
N HIS A 21 29.68 5.63 -6.60
CA HIS A 21 29.68 6.01 -5.21
C HIS A 21 28.76 7.19 -4.87
N VAL A 22 27.61 6.89 -4.24
CA VAL A 22 26.89 7.85 -3.39
C VAL A 22 27.47 7.69 -1.99
N ALA A 23 28.41 8.57 -1.64
CA ALA A 23 28.98 8.66 -0.31
C ALA A 23 27.90 9.14 0.68
N LEU A 24 27.36 8.21 1.47
CA LEU A 24 26.62 8.54 2.67
C LEU A 24 27.60 9.09 3.71
N ASN A 25 27.48 10.38 4.02
CA ASN A 25 28.11 11.01 5.17
C ASN A 25 27.60 10.35 6.45
N LEU A 26 28.37 9.43 7.02
CA LEU A 26 28.22 8.94 8.39
C LEU A 26 29.28 9.62 9.27
N PRO A 27 28.90 10.23 10.41
CA PRO A 27 29.87 10.85 11.30
C PRO A 27 30.71 9.78 12.02
N ARG A 28 32.02 9.83 11.72
CA ARG A 28 33.17 9.76 12.64
C ARG A 28 32.84 9.18 14.03
N GLN A 29 33.14 7.90 14.22
CA GLN A 29 33.26 7.29 15.54
C GLN A 29 34.71 7.42 15.99
N ASP A 30 34.91 8.10 17.11
CA ASP A 30 36.23 8.28 17.71
C ASP A 30 36.75 6.96 18.29
N LEU A 31 37.86 6.51 17.70
CA LEU A 31 38.79 5.54 18.26
C LEU A 31 39.51 6.20 19.44
N ILE A 32 39.14 5.85 20.66
CA ILE A 32 40.03 6.02 21.82
C ILE A 32 40.35 4.63 22.36
N ALA A 33 41.57 4.22 22.02
CA ALA A 33 42.50 3.39 22.77
C ALA A 33 41.90 2.28 23.66
N GLY A 34 42.08 1.05 23.19
CA GLY A 34 42.13 -0.08 24.09
C GLY A 34 43.31 0.04 25.06
N ASN A 35 43.09 -0.45 26.28
CA ASN A 35 44.11 -1.16 27.01
C ASN A 35 43.49 -2.45 27.54
N ILE A 36 44.03 -3.54 27.01
CA ILE A 36 43.72 -4.92 27.34
C ILE A 36 44.59 -5.30 28.54
N THR A 37 43.96 -5.61 29.67
CA THR A 37 44.49 -6.53 30.69
C THR A 37 43.31 -7.37 31.15
N ARG A 38 43.12 -8.56 30.54
CA ARG A 38 43.64 -9.86 30.98
C ARG A 38 43.10 -10.28 32.36
N SER A 39 42.35 -11.40 32.34
CA SER A 39 41.88 -12.23 33.48
C SER A 39 40.93 -11.50 34.44
N LEU A 40 39.72 -11.98 34.70
CA LEU A 40 39.39 -13.29 35.22
C LEU A 40 37.94 -13.61 34.84
N ILE A 41 37.70 -14.85 34.45
CA ILE A 41 36.36 -15.44 34.47
C ILE A 41 36.13 -15.83 35.94
N PRO A 42 35.15 -15.29 36.67
CA PRO A 42 34.57 -16.02 37.80
C PRO A 42 33.55 -16.97 37.20
N THR A 43 33.90 -18.25 37.14
CA THR A 43 32.93 -19.34 36.99
C THR A 43 32.16 -19.46 38.29
N ASP A 44 31.25 -18.53 38.56
CA ASP A 44 30.22 -18.76 39.56
C ASP A 44 29.01 -19.37 38.86
N ILE A 45 29.14 -20.68 38.69
CA ILE A 45 28.07 -21.66 38.65
C ILE A 45 27.29 -21.51 39.96
N PHE A 46 26.41 -20.51 40.04
CA PHE A 46 25.53 -20.33 41.18
C PHE A 46 24.23 -21.10 40.94
N LYS A 47 24.19 -22.28 41.54
CA LYS A 47 23.02 -23.14 41.71
C LYS A 47 21.84 -22.31 42.27
N PRO A 48 20.62 -22.43 41.73
CA PRO A 48 19.44 -21.83 42.34
C PRO A 48 19.09 -22.63 43.60
N SER A 49 19.57 -22.18 44.75
CA SER A 49 19.00 -22.60 46.04
C SER A 49 17.60 -22.02 46.13
N HIS A 50 16.60 -22.89 46.11
CA HIS A 50 15.24 -22.58 46.56
C HIS A 50 15.28 -21.89 47.93
N ASN A 51 14.33 -20.97 48.14
CA ASN A 51 13.99 -20.24 49.38
C ASN A 51 14.17 -18.71 49.35
N ASN A 52 14.21 -18.09 48.17
CA ASN A 52 13.91 -16.65 48.02
C ASN A 52 13.14 -16.39 46.72
N LEU A 53 11.99 -17.06 46.57
CA LEU A 53 11.05 -16.86 45.45
C LEU A 53 10.52 -15.40 45.37
N PHE A 54 10.73 -14.61 46.41
CA PHE A 54 10.30 -13.21 46.52
C PHE A 54 11.35 -12.17 46.08
N GLY A 55 12.65 -12.52 46.07
CA GLY A 55 13.72 -11.53 45.87
C GLY A 55 14.09 -11.25 44.41
N TRP A 56 13.94 -12.26 43.54
CA TRP A 56 14.34 -12.19 42.13
C TRP A 56 13.22 -11.58 41.26
N THR A 57 11.96 -11.75 41.66
CA THR A 57 10.79 -11.11 41.05
C THR A 57 10.74 -9.61 41.37
N LEU A 58 11.06 -9.20 42.62
CA LEU A 58 11.05 -7.78 43.01
C LEU A 58 12.13 -6.94 42.30
N LYS A 59 13.36 -7.46 42.13
CA LYS A 59 14.43 -6.73 41.43
C LYS A 59 14.15 -6.52 39.93
N ARG A 60 13.49 -7.50 39.29
CA ARG A 60 13.06 -7.43 37.88
C ARG A 60 11.86 -6.49 37.68
N LEU A 61 10.93 -6.48 38.64
CA LEU A 61 9.83 -5.50 38.69
C LEU A 61 10.34 -4.08 38.96
N GLY A 62 11.38 -3.91 39.79
CA GLY A 62 12.03 -2.62 40.03
C GLY A 62 12.65 -2.00 38.77
N GLN A 63 13.42 -2.78 38.00
CA GLN A 63 13.99 -2.31 36.72
C GLN A 63 12.93 -2.02 35.66
N ALA A 64 11.83 -2.80 35.64
CA ALA A 64 10.70 -2.54 34.74
C ALA A 64 9.98 -1.23 35.11
N LEU A 65 9.75 -0.95 36.39
CA LEU A 65 9.14 0.31 36.86
C LEU A 65 10.02 1.54 36.53
N GLU A 66 11.34 1.40 36.60
CA GLU A 66 12.29 2.45 36.23
C GLU A 66 12.26 2.74 34.72
N GLN A 67 12.17 1.70 33.88
CA GLN A 67 11.98 1.84 32.43
C GLN A 67 10.62 2.46 32.05
N TRP A 68 9.59 2.29 32.88
CA TRP A 68 8.23 2.77 32.61
C TRP A 68 7.97 4.18 33.15
N SER A 69 8.82 4.69 34.04
CA SER A 69 8.74 6.05 34.61
C SER A 69 8.74 7.15 33.54
N GLY A 70 9.57 7.02 32.49
CA GLY A 70 9.63 7.98 31.38
C GLY A 70 8.40 7.98 30.48
N ILE A 71 7.71 6.83 30.37
CA ILE A 71 6.49 6.65 29.57
C ILE A 71 5.26 7.17 30.33
N LEU A 72 5.18 6.93 31.64
CA LEU A 72 4.12 7.47 32.50
C LEU A 72 4.17 9.01 32.58
N TRP A 73 5.33 9.62 32.31
CA TRP A 73 5.48 11.08 32.18
C TRP A 73 5.39 11.60 30.74
N ALA A 74 5.33 10.74 29.72
CA ALA A 74 5.32 11.15 28.31
C ALA A 74 3.97 11.72 27.83
N ALA A 75 3.03 11.97 28.73
CA ALA A 75 1.82 12.71 28.40
C ALA A 75 2.18 14.18 28.05
N PRO A 76 1.54 14.78 27.03
CA PRO A 76 1.78 16.18 26.71
C PRO A 76 1.43 17.06 27.91
N LYS A 77 2.44 17.72 28.48
CA LYS A 77 2.31 18.52 29.72
C LYS A 77 1.22 19.59 29.63
N LYS A 78 0.97 20.13 28.43
CA LYS A 78 0.00 21.20 28.17
C LYS A 78 -0.76 20.95 26.88
N ARG A 79 -2.01 21.40 26.84
CA ARG A 79 -2.81 21.44 25.61
C ARG A 79 -2.12 22.34 24.59
N SER A 80 -1.92 21.84 23.37
CA SER A 80 -1.38 22.65 22.28
C SER A 80 -2.37 23.76 21.90
N SER A 81 -1.86 24.99 21.75
CA SER A 81 -2.66 26.13 21.30
C SER A 81 -3.19 25.92 19.88
N TYR A 82 -4.28 26.59 19.54
CA TYR A 82 -4.86 26.54 18.21
C TYR A 82 -3.82 26.89 17.13
N ALA A 83 -3.05 27.96 17.34
CA ALA A 83 -1.99 28.39 16.43
C ALA A 83 -0.91 27.31 16.20
N LYS A 84 -0.47 26.63 17.27
CA LYS A 84 0.53 25.55 17.17
C LYS A 84 -0.01 24.35 16.38
N LYS A 85 -1.28 23.97 16.60
CA LYS A 85 -1.94 22.91 15.82
C LYS A 85 -2.04 23.28 14.34
N ARG A 86 -2.50 24.50 14.05
CA ARG A 86 -2.66 25.00 12.68
C ARG A 86 -1.33 25.08 11.93
N LYS A 87 -0.28 25.61 12.58
CA LYS A 87 1.07 25.69 11.98
C LYS A 87 1.62 24.30 11.67
N ARG A 88 1.44 23.33 12.57
CA ARG A 88 1.88 21.94 12.34
C ARG A 88 1.13 21.27 11.19
N LEU A 89 -0.18 21.53 11.07
CA LEU A 89 -1.02 20.90 10.06
C LEU A 89 -0.87 21.54 8.68
N LEU A 90 -0.93 22.87 8.58
CA LEU A 90 -1.10 23.58 7.31
C LEU A 90 0.17 24.25 6.78
N ALA A 91 1.09 24.67 7.66
CA ALA A 91 2.28 25.40 7.22
C ALA A 91 3.29 24.55 6.42
N PRO A 92 3.58 23.27 6.76
CA PRO A 92 4.56 22.52 5.99
C PRO A 92 3.98 22.12 4.64
N ALA A 93 4.72 22.41 3.56
CA ALA A 93 4.34 22.08 2.19
C ALA A 93 4.07 20.57 1.98
N ARG A 94 4.65 19.70 2.80
CA ARG A 94 4.42 18.24 2.76
C ARG A 94 2.97 17.84 3.08
N ASN A 95 2.27 18.64 3.89
CA ASN A 95 0.90 18.37 4.31
C ASN A 95 -0.13 19.03 3.37
N GLN A 96 0.33 19.92 2.50
CA GLN A 96 -0.53 20.61 1.56
C GLN A 96 -0.83 19.71 0.36
N VAL A 97 -2.06 19.77 -0.13
CA VAL A 97 -2.43 19.07 -1.37
C VAL A 97 -1.73 19.79 -2.52
N LYS A 98 -0.81 19.08 -3.18
CA LYS A 98 -0.17 19.59 -4.38
C LYS A 98 -1.22 19.59 -5.51
N PRO A 99 -1.23 20.62 -6.38
CA PRO A 99 -2.06 20.56 -7.57
C PRO A 99 -1.74 19.27 -8.32
N THR A 100 -2.79 18.58 -8.77
CA THR A 100 -2.63 17.33 -9.52
C THR A 100 -1.64 17.55 -10.66
N GLY A 101 -0.65 16.65 -10.76
CA GLY A 101 0.42 16.72 -11.76
C GLY A 101 -0.12 16.73 -13.19
N PRO A 102 0.76 16.78 -14.19
CA PRO A 102 0.36 17.17 -15.54
C PRO A 102 -0.73 16.25 -16.12
N LEU A 103 -1.87 16.85 -16.44
CA LEU A 103 -2.97 16.20 -17.17
C LEU A 103 -2.76 16.42 -18.67
N GLU A 104 -3.17 15.44 -19.46
CA GLU A 104 -3.13 15.49 -20.92
C GLU A 104 -4.48 15.08 -21.50
N GLU A 105 -4.70 15.43 -22.77
CA GLU A 105 -5.88 15.00 -23.52
C GLU A 105 -5.78 13.52 -23.90
N CYS A 106 -6.87 12.76 -23.75
CA CYS A 106 -6.95 11.40 -24.25
C CYS A 106 -7.15 11.38 -25.77
N GLN A 107 -6.25 10.72 -26.49
CA GLN A 107 -6.31 10.55 -27.95
C GLN A 107 -7.56 9.80 -28.46
N GLY A 108 -8.24 9.02 -27.60
CA GLY A 108 -9.45 8.29 -27.99
C GLY A 108 -10.75 9.05 -27.77
N CYS A 109 -10.88 9.75 -26.64
CA CYS A 109 -12.16 10.34 -26.21
C CYS A 109 -12.13 11.86 -25.96
N GLY A 110 -10.97 12.51 -26.09
CA GLY A 110 -10.80 13.96 -25.90
C GLY A 110 -11.00 14.46 -24.46
N ARG A 111 -11.05 13.55 -23.46
CA ARG A 111 -11.18 13.90 -22.04
C ARG A 111 -9.83 13.99 -21.35
N TYR A 112 -9.80 14.71 -20.22
CA TYR A 112 -8.61 14.76 -19.38
C TYR A 112 -8.24 13.39 -18.81
N LYS A 113 -6.96 13.03 -18.91
CA LYS A 113 -6.34 11.88 -18.23
C LYS A 113 -5.00 12.28 -17.61
N ARG A 114 -4.42 11.43 -16.76
CA ARG A 114 -3.06 11.66 -16.23
C ARG A 114 -2.02 11.28 -17.29
N LYS A 115 -0.90 12.00 -17.34
CA LYS A 115 0.24 11.63 -18.19
C LYS A 115 0.73 10.22 -17.89
N HIS A 116 1.19 9.52 -18.93
CA HIS A 116 1.72 8.15 -18.87
C HIS A 116 0.72 7.11 -18.33
N THR A 117 -0.58 7.41 -18.36
CA THR A 117 -1.62 6.47 -17.97
C THR A 117 -2.67 6.33 -19.06
N VAL A 118 -3.34 5.17 -19.07
CA VAL A 118 -4.46 4.90 -19.97
C VAL A 118 -5.71 5.60 -19.44
N CYS A 119 -6.57 6.06 -20.35
CA CYS A 119 -7.84 6.69 -20.00
C CYS A 119 -8.81 5.67 -19.41
N MET A 120 -9.23 5.90 -18.17
CA MET A 120 -10.13 5.01 -17.44
C MET A 120 -11.49 4.79 -18.16
N PRO A 121 -12.18 5.84 -18.65
CA PRO A 121 -13.38 5.67 -19.48
C PRO A 121 -13.19 4.74 -20.70
N CYS A 122 -12.11 4.92 -21.47
CA CYS A 122 -11.87 4.12 -22.66
C CYS A 122 -11.64 2.64 -22.31
N VAL A 123 -10.91 2.37 -21.23
CA VAL A 123 -10.67 0.99 -20.76
C VAL A 123 -11.98 0.35 -20.30
N ASP A 124 -12.85 1.11 -19.63
CA ASP A 124 -14.16 0.60 -19.22
C ASP A 124 -15.03 0.24 -20.44
N ASP A 125 -15.05 1.10 -21.46
CA ASP A 125 -15.79 0.85 -22.70
C ASP A 125 -15.30 -0.44 -23.39
N ILE A 126 -13.98 -0.60 -23.55
CA ILE A 126 -13.36 -1.82 -24.10
C ILE A 126 -13.72 -3.05 -23.27
N LYS A 127 -13.62 -2.95 -21.94
CA LYS A 127 -14.01 -4.04 -21.03
C LYS A 127 -15.49 -4.39 -21.18
N THR A 128 -16.37 -3.42 -21.39
CA THR A 128 -17.79 -3.71 -21.63
C THR A 128 -18.02 -4.45 -22.94
N MET A 129 -17.24 -4.15 -23.98
CA MET A 129 -17.32 -4.85 -25.27
C MET A 129 -16.91 -6.31 -25.13
N TRP A 130 -15.73 -6.59 -24.55
CA TRP A 130 -15.27 -7.97 -24.31
C TRP A 130 -16.23 -8.77 -23.42
N ASN A 131 -16.84 -8.11 -22.42
CA ASN A 131 -17.85 -8.74 -21.56
C ASN A 131 -19.17 -9.01 -22.27
N LYS A 132 -19.52 -8.28 -23.32
CA LYS A 132 -20.72 -8.55 -24.14
C LYS A 132 -20.47 -9.74 -25.06
N GLU A 133 -19.33 -9.76 -25.74
CA GLU A 133 -18.91 -10.86 -26.62
C GLU A 133 -18.83 -12.19 -25.85
N SER A 134 -18.17 -12.20 -24.70
CA SER A 134 -18.07 -13.40 -23.84
C SER A 134 -19.40 -13.86 -23.25
N ARG A 135 -20.38 -12.97 -23.05
CA ARG A 135 -21.75 -13.35 -22.64
C ARG A 135 -22.53 -13.96 -23.79
N ASN A 136 -22.41 -13.41 -24.99
CA ASN A 136 -23.07 -13.96 -26.18
C ASN A 136 -22.58 -15.38 -26.48
N ALA A 137 -21.29 -15.64 -26.29
CA ALA A 137 -20.72 -17.00 -26.41
C ALA A 137 -21.24 -17.99 -25.35
N LYS A 138 -21.76 -17.50 -24.21
CA LYS A 138 -22.27 -18.31 -23.10
C LYS A 138 -23.79 -18.49 -23.09
N LYS A 139 -24.52 -17.84 -24.00
CA LYS A 139 -25.96 -18.08 -24.16
C LYS A 139 -26.16 -19.47 -24.78
N GLY A 140 -26.13 -20.47 -23.92
CA GLY A 140 -26.63 -21.81 -24.22
C GLY A 140 -28.16 -21.82 -24.23
N GLU A 141 -28.69 -22.82 -24.90
CA GLU A 141 -30.11 -23.04 -25.21
C GLU A 141 -30.99 -22.97 -23.95
N GLU A 142 -31.83 -21.93 -23.87
CA GLU A 142 -32.80 -21.76 -22.79
C GLU A 142 -33.97 -22.73 -23.05
N THR A 143 -34.15 -23.74 -22.19
CA THR A 143 -35.38 -24.55 -22.16
C THR A 143 -36.58 -23.61 -22.07
N SER A 144 -37.64 -23.89 -22.82
CA SER A 144 -38.87 -23.09 -22.83
C SER A 144 -39.26 -22.66 -21.40
N SER A 145 -39.55 -21.36 -21.23
CA SER A 145 -39.72 -20.70 -19.93
C SER A 145 -40.72 -21.39 -18.99
N GLU A 146 -41.67 -22.14 -19.56
CA GLU A 146 -42.68 -22.92 -18.85
C GLU A 146 -42.08 -24.11 -18.07
N ILE A 147 -41.07 -24.78 -18.62
CA ILE A 147 -40.42 -25.93 -17.98
C ILE A 147 -39.47 -25.45 -16.86
N HIS A 148 -38.81 -24.31 -17.06
CA HIS A 148 -37.84 -23.77 -16.11
C HIS A 148 -38.48 -23.38 -14.76
N ASP A 149 -39.64 -22.73 -14.79
CA ASP A 149 -40.37 -22.34 -13.57
C ASP A 149 -40.91 -23.56 -12.78
N MET A 150 -41.15 -24.68 -13.47
CA MET A 150 -41.57 -25.94 -12.86
C MET A 150 -40.41 -26.69 -12.19
N ILE A 151 -39.21 -26.64 -12.79
CA ILE A 151 -38.00 -27.27 -12.25
C ILE A 151 -37.40 -26.44 -11.11
N TYR A 152 -37.48 -25.11 -11.18
CA TYR A 152 -36.92 -24.19 -10.17
C TYR A 152 -37.95 -23.14 -9.72
N PRO A 153 -38.76 -23.45 -8.69
CA PRO A 153 -39.78 -22.52 -8.19
C PRO A 153 -39.17 -21.28 -7.52
N LYS A 154 -39.88 -20.15 -7.61
CA LYS A 154 -39.43 -18.87 -7.04
C LYS A 154 -39.52 -18.92 -5.51
N LEU A 155 -38.38 -18.89 -4.84
CA LEU A 155 -38.30 -18.77 -3.38
C LEU A 155 -38.58 -17.31 -2.96
N HIS A 156 -39.41 -17.11 -1.94
CA HIS A 156 -39.56 -15.80 -1.32
C HIS A 156 -38.25 -15.41 -0.65
N SER A 157 -37.56 -14.41 -1.20
CA SER A 157 -36.31 -13.91 -0.61
C SER A 157 -36.62 -13.16 0.70
N PRO A 158 -35.92 -13.48 1.81
CA PRO A 158 -36.12 -12.81 3.09
C PRO A 158 -35.81 -11.32 3.04
N ALA A 159 -36.28 -10.58 4.05
CA ALA A 159 -36.26 -9.11 4.03
C ALA A 159 -34.85 -8.49 3.93
N TYR A 160 -33.81 -9.16 4.39
CA TYR A 160 -32.45 -8.61 4.28
C TYR A 160 -31.87 -8.71 2.86
N ASP A 161 -32.37 -9.66 2.05
CA ASP A 161 -31.89 -9.85 0.70
C ASP A 161 -32.31 -8.69 -0.19
N HIS A 162 -33.57 -8.26 -0.18
CA HIS A 162 -33.99 -7.10 -0.99
C HIS A 162 -33.20 -5.84 -0.66
N ILE A 163 -32.86 -5.63 0.62
CA ILE A 163 -31.97 -4.54 1.06
C ILE A 163 -30.59 -4.70 0.42
N ARG A 164 -30.03 -5.91 0.31
CA ARG A 164 -28.75 -6.16 -0.39
C ARG A 164 -28.84 -5.92 -1.90
N TRP A 165 -29.96 -6.28 -2.53
CA TRP A 165 -30.16 -6.20 -3.98
C TRP A 165 -30.50 -4.79 -4.47
N GLU A 166 -31.31 -4.04 -3.73
CA GLU A 166 -31.75 -2.67 -4.05
C GLU A 166 -30.63 -1.64 -3.87
N MET A 167 -29.61 -1.99 -3.10
CA MET A 167 -28.75 -1.00 -2.47
C MET A 167 -27.38 -0.94 -3.17
N LYS A 168 -27.34 -1.12 -4.50
CA LYS A 168 -26.18 -0.74 -5.33
C LYS A 168 -25.84 0.75 -5.26
N ASN A 169 -26.70 1.55 -4.64
CA ASN A 169 -26.55 2.99 -4.46
C ASN A 169 -25.41 3.37 -3.49
N TRP A 170 -24.94 2.47 -2.61
CA TRP A 170 -23.75 2.73 -1.78
C TRP A 170 -22.45 2.54 -2.56
N VAL A 171 -22.47 1.81 -3.68
CA VAL A 171 -21.26 1.53 -4.47
C VAL A 171 -20.97 2.76 -5.32
N PRO A 172 -19.87 3.49 -5.07
CA PRO A 172 -19.56 4.68 -5.84
C PRO A 172 -19.30 4.29 -7.29
N GLN A 173 -20.05 4.93 -8.20
CA GLN A 173 -19.84 4.78 -9.64
C GLN A 173 -18.73 5.73 -10.09
N ARG A 174 -17.93 5.28 -11.06
CA ARG A 174 -16.85 6.09 -11.62
C ARG A 174 -17.44 7.25 -12.42
N GLN A 175 -17.12 8.49 -12.02
CA GLN A 175 -17.47 9.68 -12.78
C GLN A 175 -16.59 9.84 -14.02
N LYS A 176 -17.17 10.35 -15.11
CA LYS A 176 -16.42 10.63 -16.34
C LYS A 176 -15.72 11.99 -16.22
N PRO A 177 -14.42 12.10 -16.60
CA PRO A 177 -13.71 13.39 -16.58
C PRO A 177 -14.29 14.36 -17.61
N LEU A 178 -14.05 15.65 -17.38
CA LEU A 178 -14.43 16.73 -18.31
C LEU A 178 -13.70 16.56 -19.66
N LYS A 179 -14.31 17.08 -20.73
CA LYS A 179 -13.67 17.18 -22.05
C LYS A 179 -12.68 18.35 -22.05
N VAL A 180 -11.59 18.22 -22.81
CA VAL A 180 -10.55 19.26 -22.91
C VAL A 180 -11.03 20.42 -23.77
N LYS A 181 -11.67 20.10 -24.90
CA LYS A 181 -12.30 21.05 -25.82
C LYS A 181 -13.79 20.74 -25.90
N GLU A 182 -14.59 21.78 -25.99
CA GLU A 182 -16.05 21.69 -26.17
C GLU A 182 -16.41 21.47 -27.63
#